data_AF-A0A2D5IKG1-F1
#
_entry.id   AF-A0A2D5IKG1-F1
#
_cell.length_a   1.000
_cell.length_b   1.000
_cell.length_c   1.000
_cell.angle_alpha   90.00
_cell.angle_beta   90.00
_cell.angle_gamma   90.00
#
_symmetry.space_group_name_H-M   'P 1'
#
loop_
_entity.id
_entity.type
_entity.pdbx_description
1 polymer ?
#
loop_
_entity_poly.entity_id
_entity_poly.type
_entity_poly.pdbx_seq_one_letter_code
_entity_poly.pdbx_strand_id
1 'polypeptide(L)'
;MQQLKADLEFKAREEGFDDLRICRPWEVPDVPEQLEAFLQKGYHGQMHWLAERRAWRGDPSQLWPEAKSVIMLAENYAPQDNPMTVIGQSDCGAISVYARGKDYHDLVKKRLKRVARWLLSEAGG
;
A
#
# COMPACT_ATOMS: atom_id res chain seq x y z
N MET A 1 -5.17 3.81 -24.23
CA MET A 1 -5.40 3.32 -22.84
C MET A 1 -4.70 1.99 -22.56
N GLN A 2 -4.85 0.94 -23.39
CA GLN A 2 -4.14 -0.33 -23.14
C GLN A 2 -2.61 -0.18 -23.17
N GLN A 3 -2.07 0.61 -24.11
CA GLN A 3 -0.63 0.88 -24.18
C GLN A 3 -0.09 1.57 -22.92
N LEU A 4 -0.69 2.69 -22.49
CA LEU A 4 -0.28 3.41 -21.27
C LEU A 4 -0.30 2.51 -20.02
N LYS A 5 -1.26 1.60 -19.91
CA LYS A 5 -1.31 0.63 -18.80
C LYS A 5 -0.10 -0.31 -18.84
N ALA A 6 0.21 -0.88 -20.00
CA ALA A 6 1.36 -1.76 -20.17
C ALA A 6 2.68 -1.03 -19.87
N ASP A 7 2.82 0.20 -20.36
CA ASP A 7 4.00 1.04 -20.10
C ASP A 7 4.14 1.37 -18.60
N LEU A 8 3.02 1.62 -17.92
CA LEU A 8 2.99 1.84 -16.47
C LEU A 8 3.40 0.60 -15.69
N GLU A 9 2.93 -0.59 -16.08
CA GLU A 9 3.35 -1.86 -15.48
C GLU A 9 4.86 -2.11 -15.68
N PHE A 10 5.38 -1.83 -16.88
CA PHE A 10 6.80 -1.91 -17.17
C PHE A 10 7.59 -0.93 -16.30
N LYS A 11 7.16 0.33 -16.24
CA LYS A 11 7.82 1.36 -15.43
C LYS A 11 7.81 1.02 -13.95
N ALA A 12 6.70 0.49 -13.43
CA ALA A 12 6.60 0.04 -12.05
C ALA A 12 7.62 -1.05 -11.72
N ARG A 13 7.78 -2.04 -12.62
CA ARG A 13 8.79 -3.11 -12.46
C ARG A 13 10.21 -2.56 -12.50
N GLU A 14 10.52 -1.66 -13.44
CA GLU A 14 11.84 -1.02 -13.49
C GLU A 14 12.17 -0.25 -12.20
N GLU A 15 11.18 0.36 -11.57
CA GLU A 15 11.36 1.09 -10.32
C GLU A 15 11.48 0.16 -9.10
N GLY A 16 11.20 -1.13 -9.26
CA GLY A 16 11.36 -2.18 -8.25
C GLY A 16 10.08 -2.60 -7.55
N PHE A 17 8.91 -2.44 -8.18
CA PHE A 17 7.65 -3.03 -7.71
C PHE A 17 7.41 -4.39 -8.37
N ASP A 18 6.85 -5.33 -7.61
CA ASP A 18 6.59 -6.70 -8.07
C ASP A 18 5.20 -6.88 -8.67
N ASP A 19 4.21 -6.09 -8.24
CA ASP A 19 2.87 -6.10 -8.84
C ASP A 19 2.28 -4.69 -8.94
N LEU A 20 1.38 -4.52 -9.92
CA LEU A 20 0.58 -3.33 -10.12
C LEU A 20 -0.84 -3.72 -10.49
N ARG A 21 -1.82 -3.14 -9.79
CA ARG A 21 -3.25 -3.30 -10.08
C ARG A 21 -3.94 -1.95 -10.12
N ILE A 22 -5.02 -1.87 -10.88
CA ILE A 22 -5.83 -0.65 -11.01
C ILE A 22 -7.28 -1.02 -10.75
N CYS A 23 -7.91 -0.29 -9.83
CA CYS A 23 -9.34 -0.38 -9.54
C CYS A 23 -9.97 1.01 -9.59
N ARG A 24 -11.30 1.07 -9.53
CA ARG A 24 -12.06 2.30 -9.37
C ARG A 24 -12.13 2.67 -7.87
N PRO A 25 -12.17 3.97 -7.51
CA PRO A 25 -12.24 4.38 -6.11
C PRO A 25 -13.44 3.83 -5.34
N TRP A 26 -14.54 3.50 -6.03
CA TRP A 26 -15.76 2.93 -5.42
C TRP A 26 -15.79 1.41 -5.36
N GLU A 27 -14.75 0.69 -5.81
CA GLU A 27 -14.66 -0.78 -5.71
C GLU A 27 -14.25 -1.24 -4.30
N VAL A 28 -14.93 -0.71 -3.28
CA VAL A 28 -14.73 -1.00 -1.85
C VAL A 28 -16.06 -1.24 -1.10
N PRO A 29 -16.96 -2.08 -1.63
CA PRO A 29 -18.34 -2.16 -1.14
C PRO A 29 -18.45 -2.54 0.34
N ASP A 30 -17.55 -3.41 0.82
CA ASP A 30 -17.63 -3.95 2.18
C ASP A 30 -16.80 -3.16 3.20
N VAL A 31 -15.91 -2.27 2.75
CA VAL A 31 -14.95 -1.57 3.62
C VAL A 31 -15.63 -0.69 4.67
N PRO A 32 -16.65 0.14 4.35
CA PRO A 32 -17.32 0.98 5.35
C PRO A 32 -17.92 0.18 6.50
N GLU A 33 -18.68 -0.88 6.19
CA GLU A 33 -19.38 -1.69 7.18
C GLU A 33 -18.38 -2.49 8.04
N GLN A 34 -17.38 -3.11 7.40
CA GLN A 34 -16.35 -3.86 8.12
C GLN A 34 -15.51 -2.95 9.03
N LEU A 35 -15.17 -1.74 8.58
CA LEU A 35 -14.43 -0.76 9.37
C LEU A 35 -15.25 -0.30 10.58
N GLU A 36 -16.54 -0.02 10.41
CA GLU A 36 -17.42 0.37 11.51
C GLU A 36 -17.56 -0.77 12.52
N ALA A 37 -17.77 -2.02 12.07
CA ALA A 37 -17.82 -3.17 12.95
C ALA A 37 -16.50 -3.40 13.72
N PHE A 38 -15.35 -3.16 13.08
CA PHE A 38 -14.04 -3.24 13.71
C PHE A 38 -13.84 -2.15 14.78
N LEU A 39 -14.29 -0.92 14.50
CA LEU A 39 -14.21 0.22 15.41
C LEU A 39 -15.10 0.02 16.64
N GLN A 40 -16.35 -0.42 16.45
CA GLN A 40 -17.30 -0.68 17.55
C GLN A 40 -16.82 -1.74 18.53
N LYS A 41 -16.06 -2.73 18.04
CA LYS A 41 -15.44 -3.77 18.89
C LYS A 41 -14.19 -3.29 19.63
N GLY A 42 -13.74 -2.05 19.43
CA GLY A 42 -12.54 -1.51 20.05
C GLY A 42 -11.24 -2.13 19.53
N TYR A 43 -11.27 -2.81 18.37
CA TYR A 43 -10.10 -3.54 17.85
C TYR A 43 -8.97 -2.64 17.33
N HIS A 44 -9.19 -1.32 17.27
CA HIS A 44 -8.18 -0.35 16.85
C HIS A 44 -7.16 0.01 17.96
N GLY A 45 -7.39 -0.43 19.20
CA GLY A 45 -6.48 -0.17 20.32
C GLY A 45 -6.20 1.33 20.49
N GLN A 46 -4.93 1.72 20.43
CA GLN A 46 -4.50 3.12 20.55
C GLN A 46 -4.54 3.91 19.23
N MET A 47 -4.98 3.31 18.12
CA MET A 47 -5.05 3.96 16.81
C MET A 47 -6.28 4.87 16.68
N HIS A 48 -6.42 5.87 17.55
CA HIS A 48 -7.58 6.78 17.56
C HIS A 48 -7.78 7.49 16.21
N TRP A 49 -6.70 7.79 15.50
CA TRP A 49 -6.72 8.35 14.14
C TRP A 49 -7.51 7.49 13.14
N LEU A 50 -7.66 6.18 13.38
CA LEU A 50 -8.39 5.26 12.52
C LEU A 50 -9.90 5.53 12.59
N ALA A 51 -10.40 5.85 13.78
CA ALA A 51 -11.79 6.28 13.99
C ALA A 51 -12.03 7.70 13.45
N GLU A 52 -11.11 8.63 13.73
CA GLU A 52 -11.20 10.03 13.27
C GLU A 52 -11.28 10.15 11.75
N ARG A 53 -10.58 9.26 11.02
CA ARG A 53 -10.50 9.27 9.55
C ARG A 53 -11.42 8.25 8.88
N ARG A 54 -12.43 7.72 9.59
CA ARG A 54 -13.31 6.66 9.07
C ARG A 54 -13.99 7.04 7.74
N ALA A 55 -14.37 8.31 7.57
CA ALA A 55 -15.07 8.78 6.37
C ALA A 55 -14.20 8.60 5.11
N TRP A 56 -12.95 9.06 5.13
CA TRP A 56 -12.02 8.91 4.01
C TRP A 56 -11.61 7.46 3.74
N ARG A 57 -11.65 6.61 4.77
CA ARG A 57 -11.27 5.19 4.67
C ARG A 57 -12.40 4.32 4.13
N GLY A 58 -13.65 4.66 4.43
CA GLY A 58 -14.82 3.98 3.88
C GLY A 58 -15.15 4.46 2.46
N ASP A 59 -14.91 5.73 2.16
CA ASP A 59 -15.22 6.32 0.86
C ASP A 59 -14.03 7.16 0.35
N PRO A 60 -13.21 6.59 -0.56
CA PRO A 60 -12.08 7.31 -1.15
C PRO A 60 -12.48 8.60 -1.89
N SER A 61 -13.73 8.74 -2.34
CA SER A 61 -14.20 9.96 -3.02
C SER A 61 -14.25 11.17 -2.08
N GLN A 62 -14.35 10.94 -0.76
CA GLN A 62 -14.28 11.99 0.25
C GLN A 62 -12.88 12.62 0.36
N LEU A 63 -11.85 11.89 -0.06
CA LEU A 63 -10.49 12.40 -0.08
C LEU A 63 -10.17 13.13 -1.39
N TRP A 64 -10.65 12.60 -2.52
CA TRP A 64 -10.43 13.17 -3.84
C TRP A 64 -11.62 12.90 -4.76
N PRO A 65 -12.60 13.81 -4.85
CA PRO A 65 -13.84 13.60 -5.60
C PRO A 65 -13.62 13.35 -7.10
N GLU A 66 -12.58 13.94 -7.69
CA GLU A 66 -12.25 13.82 -9.11
C GLU A 66 -11.51 12.53 -9.46
N ALA A 67 -11.13 11.70 -8.47
CA ALA A 67 -10.39 10.47 -8.71
C ALA A 67 -11.22 9.48 -9.54
N LYS A 68 -10.62 8.97 -10.62
CA LYS A 68 -11.26 7.98 -11.53
C LYS A 68 -10.72 6.57 -11.35
N SER A 69 -9.51 6.45 -10.81
CA SER A 69 -8.83 5.18 -10.60
C SER A 69 -7.88 5.27 -9.40
N VAL A 70 -7.62 4.11 -8.79
CA VAL A 70 -6.58 3.90 -7.79
C VAL A 70 -5.56 2.94 -8.38
N ILE A 71 -4.29 3.36 -8.41
CA ILE A 71 -3.18 2.53 -8.84
C ILE A 71 -2.52 1.97 -7.58
N MET A 72 -2.61 0.65 -7.40
CA MET A 72 -2.02 -0.09 -6.28
C MET A 72 -0.72 -0.73 -6.74
N LEU A 73 0.34 -0.52 -5.96
CA LEU A 73 1.69 -1.04 -6.21
C LEU A 73 2.11 -1.91 -5.04
N ALA A 74 2.73 -3.05 -5.31
CA ALA A 74 3.18 -4.00 -4.30
C ALA A 74 4.67 -4.30 -4.45
N GLU A 75 5.33 -4.56 -3.32
CA GLU A 75 6.71 -5.02 -3.23
C GLU A 75 6.76 -6.22 -2.28
N ASN A 76 7.35 -7.31 -2.74
CA ASN A 76 7.60 -8.50 -1.96
C ASN A 76 8.85 -8.29 -1.11
N TYR A 77 8.64 -8.24 0.21
CA TYR A 77 9.72 -8.09 1.19
C TYR A 77 10.17 -9.44 1.79
N ALA A 78 9.78 -10.58 1.21
CA ALA A 78 10.21 -11.89 1.69
C ALA A 78 11.75 -11.99 1.70
N PRO A 79 12.35 -12.45 2.80
CA PRO A 79 13.79 -12.61 2.87
C PRO A 79 14.21 -13.85 2.07
N GLN A 80 15.49 -13.92 1.69
CA GLN A 80 16.05 -15.10 1.00
C GLN A 80 16.22 -16.28 1.95
N ASP A 81 16.49 -16.01 3.23
CA ASP A 81 16.62 -16.99 4.30
C ASP A 81 15.28 -17.26 5.02
N ASN A 82 15.23 -18.33 5.81
CA ASN A 82 14.08 -18.60 6.66
C ASN A 82 14.11 -17.66 7.90
N PRO A 83 13.18 -16.69 8.03
CA PRO A 83 13.21 -15.70 9.09
C PRO A 83 12.89 -16.29 10.48
N MET A 84 12.41 -17.54 10.53
CA MET A 84 11.99 -18.26 11.75
C MET A 84 13.15 -18.99 12.43
N THR A 85 14.34 -19.03 11.83
CA THR A 85 15.54 -19.69 12.39
C THR A 85 15.97 -19.14 13.76
N VAL A 86 15.55 -17.91 14.08
CA VAL A 86 15.78 -17.25 15.37
C VAL A 86 14.84 -17.75 16.48
N ILE A 87 13.74 -18.41 16.14
CA ILE A 87 12.77 -18.90 17.13
C ILE A 87 13.38 -20.06 17.91
N GLY A 88 13.41 -19.92 19.24
CA GLY A 88 13.99 -20.90 20.15
C GLY A 88 15.43 -20.60 20.57
N GLN A 89 16.05 -19.56 20.03
CA GLN A 89 17.30 -19.02 20.54
C GLN A 89 17.02 -18.20 21.81
N SER A 90 17.84 -18.39 22.86
CA SER A 90 17.63 -17.75 24.17
C SER A 90 18.33 -16.40 24.33
N ASP A 91 19.28 -16.09 23.44
CA ASP A 91 20.14 -14.92 23.48
C ASP A 91 19.71 -13.81 22.49
N CYS A 92 18.70 -14.04 21.67
CA CYS A 92 18.18 -13.07 20.71
C CYS A 92 16.66 -13.13 20.53
N GLY A 93 16.09 -12.05 19.97
CA GLY A 93 14.66 -11.91 19.72
C GLY A 93 14.31 -11.91 18.23
N ALA A 94 13.10 -12.37 17.90
CA ALA A 94 12.59 -12.33 16.54
C ALA A 94 12.12 -10.91 16.16
N ILE A 95 12.67 -10.37 15.07
CA ILE A 95 12.21 -9.11 14.47
C ILE A 95 11.39 -9.44 13.21
N SER A 96 10.19 -8.87 13.11
CA SER A 96 9.33 -8.98 11.93
C SER A 96 10.06 -8.57 10.67
N VAL A 97 9.90 -9.34 9.59
CA VAL A 97 10.66 -9.15 8.34
C VAL A 97 10.53 -7.73 7.78
N TYR A 98 9.33 -7.13 7.80
CA TYR A 98 9.09 -5.78 7.28
C TYR A 98 9.89 -4.68 8.01
N ALA A 99 10.37 -4.95 9.22
CA ALA A 99 11.14 -4.04 10.05
C ALA A 99 12.66 -4.33 10.00
N ARG A 100 13.09 -5.30 9.19
CA ARG A 100 14.51 -5.60 8.98
C ARG A 100 15.09 -4.65 7.94
N GLY A 101 16.26 -4.07 8.23
CA GLY A 101 16.99 -3.24 7.27
C GLY A 101 16.49 -1.79 7.23
N LYS A 102 16.44 -1.21 6.03
CA LYS A 102 16.01 0.19 5.83
C LYS A 102 14.50 0.31 5.94
N ASP A 103 14.03 1.44 6.46
CA ASP A 103 12.61 1.75 6.51
C ASP A 103 12.00 1.70 5.10
N TYR A 104 11.03 0.80 4.90
CA TYR A 104 10.38 0.61 3.62
C TYR A 104 9.66 1.89 3.15
N HIS A 105 9.21 2.74 4.07
CA HIS A 105 8.53 3.99 3.71
C HIS A 105 9.43 4.88 2.87
N ASP A 106 10.73 4.97 3.19
CA ASP A 106 11.67 5.79 2.45
C ASP A 106 11.94 5.25 1.04
N LEU A 107 12.03 3.92 0.91
CA LEU A 107 12.27 3.25 -0.36
C LEU A 107 11.04 3.34 -1.26
N VAL A 108 9.89 2.88 -0.77
CA VAL A 108 8.62 2.85 -1.49
C VAL A 108 8.19 4.26 -1.90
N LYS A 109 8.29 5.25 -1.00
CA LYS A 109 7.91 6.65 -1.33
C LYS A 109 8.77 7.24 -2.45
N LYS A 110 10.07 6.93 -2.49
CA LYS A 110 10.95 7.40 -3.57
C LYS A 110 10.58 6.75 -4.91
N ARG A 111 10.32 5.45 -4.92
CA ARG A 111 9.87 4.70 -6.11
C ARG A 111 8.53 5.19 -6.63
N LEU A 112 7.53 5.34 -5.73
CA LEU A 112 6.21 5.90 -6.04
C LEU A 112 6.32 7.26 -6.73
N LYS A 113 7.17 8.16 -6.20
CA LYS A 113 7.39 9.47 -6.82
C LYS A 113 7.99 9.40 -8.22
N ARG A 114 8.85 8.42 -8.50
CA ARG A 114 9.45 8.26 -9.84
C ARG A 114 8.43 7.72 -10.84
N VAL A 115 7.64 6.72 -10.45
CA VAL A 115 6.50 6.22 -11.27
C VAL A 115 5.49 7.34 -11.52
N ALA A 116 5.09 8.07 -10.50
CA ALA A 116 4.11 9.16 -10.63
C ALA A 116 4.61 10.29 -11.55
N ARG A 117 5.88 10.70 -11.43
CA ARG A 117 6.46 11.73 -12.32
C ARG A 117 6.52 11.27 -13.77
N TRP A 118 6.88 10.01 -14.00
CA TRP A 118 6.87 9.43 -15.34
C TRP A 118 5.44 9.39 -15.90
N LEU A 119 4.45 8.96 -15.11
CA LEU A 119 3.07 8.92 -15.56
C LEU A 119 2.56 10.32 -15.95
N LEU A 120 2.92 11.34 -15.18
CA LEU A 120 2.61 12.74 -15.50
C LEU A 120 3.29 13.20 -16.79
N SER A 121 4.51 12.76 -17.11
CA SER A 121 5.17 13.12 -18.37
C SER A 121 4.54 12.46 -19.58
N GLU A 122 4.01 11.24 -19.44
CA GLU A 122 3.35 10.51 -20.54
C GLU A 122 1.89 10.94 -20.77
N ALA A 123 1.14 11.20 -19.70
CA ALA A 123 -0.30 11.39 -19.76
C ALA A 123 -0.76 12.82 -19.46
N GLY A 124 0.15 13.70 -19.01
CA GLY A 124 -0.19 15.02 -18.50
C GLY A 124 -0.87 14.99 -17.13
N GLY A 125 -1.36 16.14 -16.70
CA GLY A 125 -2.09 16.36 -15.43
C GLY A 125 -3.16 17.43 -15.60
#